data_AF-A0A956WKR8-F1
#
_entry.id   AF-A0A956WKR8-F1
#
_cell.length_a   1.000
_cell.length_b   1.000
_cell.length_c   1.000
_cell.angle_alpha   90.00
_cell.angle_beta   90.00
_cell.angle_gamma   90.00
#
_symmetry.space_group_name_H-M   'P 1'
#
loop_
_entity.id
_entity.type
_entity.pdbx_description
1 polymer ?
#
loop_
_entity_poly.entity_id
_entity_poly.type
_entity_poly.pdbx_seq_one_letter_code
_entity_poly.pdbx_strand_id
1 'polypeptide(L)'
;PAHRERGWGEGSSPERSVPGEGRRRILLALLALQIALIVAGVVLWYRTPTAPPLPPLPGQPAPRVNDGATYESALPLAQGQADAWLPDARLLNAAMQVDWDWTVPETPVTTLPPTGWLTYTFIAPWQPWGKPPGAASLDVIIDRLSGEVVRQDTLGWATSPEWREPPPPAAINSTQATLRAEAAGGTAFRRECPDLRHLSRTFPVAAGRTEWPQNWVIIYEDTRVREQQGLLVRINADTGAVLETRQDAPACPETP
;
A
#
# COMPACT_ATOMS: atom_id res chain seq x y z
N PRO A 1 26.97 -103.87 28.93
CA PRO A 1 25.78 -103.81 28.05
C PRO A 1 24.93 -102.58 28.41
N ALA A 2 24.95 -101.59 27.52
CA ALA A 2 24.56 -100.21 27.79
C ALA A 2 23.04 -100.00 27.81
N HIS A 3 22.54 -99.35 28.86
CA HIS A 3 21.20 -98.77 28.94
C HIS A 3 21.17 -97.44 28.18
N ARG A 4 20.25 -97.33 27.22
CA ARG A 4 20.01 -96.15 26.38
C ARG A 4 18.69 -95.52 26.83
N GLU A 5 18.75 -94.54 27.73
CA GLU A 5 17.60 -93.74 28.10
C GLU A 5 17.34 -92.68 27.02
N ARG A 6 16.10 -92.66 26.51
CA ARG A 6 15.59 -91.67 25.56
C ARG A 6 15.20 -90.42 26.34
N GLY A 7 16.03 -89.39 26.24
CA GLY A 7 15.69 -88.04 26.65
C GLY A 7 14.52 -87.51 25.80
N TRP A 8 13.49 -87.04 26.49
CA TRP A 8 12.35 -86.35 25.93
C TRP A 8 12.83 -85.01 25.37
N GLY A 9 12.69 -84.83 24.06
CA GLY A 9 12.93 -83.54 23.41
C GLY A 9 11.88 -82.54 23.88
N GLU A 10 12.32 -81.58 24.68
CA GLU A 10 11.59 -80.37 25.02
C GLU A 10 11.13 -79.68 23.73
N GLY A 11 9.81 -79.49 23.63
CA GLY A 11 9.20 -78.69 22.58
C GLY A 11 9.70 -77.25 22.69
N SER A 12 10.58 -76.88 21.76
CA SER A 12 10.88 -75.50 21.45
C SER A 12 9.58 -74.82 21.00
N SER A 13 8.96 -74.10 21.92
CA SER A 13 7.91 -73.15 21.60
C SER A 13 8.51 -72.14 20.63
N PRO A 14 7.95 -71.93 19.43
CA PRO A 14 8.41 -70.85 18.58
C PRO A 14 8.14 -69.56 19.34
N GLU A 15 9.20 -68.82 19.66
CA GLU A 15 9.12 -67.42 20.03
C GLU A 15 8.20 -66.75 19.01
N ARG A 16 6.97 -66.45 19.45
CA ARG A 16 6.12 -65.48 18.77
C ARG A 16 6.88 -64.16 18.84
N SER A 17 7.67 -63.89 17.80
CA SER A 17 8.08 -62.54 17.46
C SER A 17 6.81 -61.68 17.50
N VAL A 18 6.72 -60.81 18.51
CA VAL A 18 5.56 -59.95 18.71
C VAL A 18 5.40 -59.12 17.43
N PRO A 19 4.32 -59.28 16.64
CA PRO A 19 4.19 -58.67 15.32
C PRO A 19 3.89 -57.15 15.36
N GLY A 20 4.39 -56.45 16.39
CA GLY A 20 4.09 -55.05 16.66
C GLY A 20 5.32 -54.15 16.87
N GLU A 21 6.50 -54.71 17.18
CA GLU A 21 7.64 -53.88 17.60
C GLU A 21 8.33 -53.17 16.43
N GLY A 22 8.51 -53.85 15.30
CA GLY A 22 9.01 -53.24 14.07
C GLY A 22 8.06 -52.16 13.54
N ARG A 23 6.74 -52.42 13.60
CA ARG A 23 5.71 -51.47 13.17
C ARG A 23 5.69 -50.23 14.07
N ARG A 24 5.84 -50.39 15.39
CA ARG A 24 5.93 -49.27 16.35
C ARG A 24 7.17 -48.41 16.10
N ARG A 25 8.33 -49.01 15.85
CA ARG A 25 9.57 -48.26 15.54
C ARG A 25 9.45 -47.48 14.23
N ILE A 26 8.86 -48.08 13.20
CA ILE A 26 8.61 -47.40 11.92
C ILE A 26 7.64 -46.23 12.11
N LEU A 27 6.55 -46.41 12.85
CA LEU A 27 5.59 -45.33 13.13
C LEU A 27 6.22 -44.18 13.91
N LEU A 28 7.06 -44.47 14.91
CA LEU A 28 7.79 -43.44 15.66
C LEU A 28 8.79 -42.69 14.78
N ALA A 29 9.51 -43.40 13.90
CA ALA A 29 10.44 -42.78 12.95
C ALA A 29 9.70 -41.86 11.97
N LEU A 30 8.55 -42.29 11.44
CA LEU A 30 7.71 -41.49 10.57
C LEU A 30 7.14 -40.26 11.28
N LEU A 31 6.70 -40.40 12.53
CA LEU A 31 6.23 -39.28 13.34
C LEU A 31 7.35 -38.27 13.61
N ALA A 32 8.54 -38.74 14.00
CA ALA A 32 9.70 -37.87 14.23
C ALA A 32 10.10 -37.13 12.95
N LEU A 33 10.09 -37.80 11.80
CA LEU A 33 10.34 -37.20 10.50
C LEU A 33 9.27 -36.15 10.15
N GLN A 34 7.99 -36.45 10.38
CA GLN A 34 6.90 -35.52 10.12
C GLN A 34 7.01 -34.26 10.99
N ILE A 35 7.34 -34.40 12.28
CA ILE A 35 7.59 -33.27 13.18
C ILE A 35 8.78 -32.45 12.68
N ALA A 36 9.89 -33.10 12.30
CA ALA A 36 11.06 -32.41 11.75
C ALA A 36 10.73 -31.61 10.48
N LEU A 37 9.91 -32.18 9.58
CA LEU A 37 9.44 -31.48 8.37
C LEU A 37 8.54 -30.30 8.68
N ILE A 38 7.61 -30.42 9.65
CA ILE A 38 6.75 -29.33 10.09
C ILE A 38 7.61 -28.20 10.69
N VAL A 39 8.54 -28.51 11.58
CA VAL A 39 9.45 -27.53 12.18
C VAL A 39 10.31 -26.86 11.11
N ALA A 40 10.87 -27.61 10.17
CA ALA A 40 11.63 -27.06 9.06
C ALA A 40 10.79 -26.11 8.20
N GLY A 41 9.55 -26.51 7.88
CA GLY A 41 8.60 -25.68 7.12
C GLY A 41 8.26 -24.37 7.84
N VAL A 42 8.00 -24.42 9.15
CA VAL A 42 7.73 -23.22 9.97
C VAL A 42 8.95 -22.30 10.04
N VAL A 43 10.15 -22.85 10.23
CA VAL A 43 11.39 -22.08 10.26
C VAL A 43 11.64 -21.39 8.91
N LEU A 44 11.44 -22.11 7.80
CA LEU A 44 11.56 -21.55 6.46
C LEU A 44 10.53 -20.46 6.21
N TRP A 45 9.27 -20.68 6.61
CA TRP A 45 8.20 -19.70 6.47
C TRP A 45 8.50 -18.42 7.25
N TYR A 46 8.94 -18.54 8.50
CA TYR A 46 9.29 -17.40 9.35
C TYR A 46 10.52 -16.64 8.86
N ARG A 47 11.46 -17.32 8.19
CA ARG A 47 12.66 -16.70 7.63
C ARG A 47 12.45 -16.10 6.24
N THR A 48 11.37 -16.43 5.55
CA THR A 48 11.12 -15.90 4.21
C THR A 48 10.44 -14.54 4.33
N PRO A 49 11.09 -13.43 3.96
CA PRO A 49 10.49 -12.11 4.07
C PRO A 49 9.15 -12.05 3.33
N THR A 50 8.20 -11.35 3.93
CA THR A 50 6.88 -11.06 3.33
C THR A 50 6.90 -9.78 2.51
N ALA A 51 7.93 -8.94 2.67
CA ALA A 51 8.19 -7.74 1.90
C ALA A 51 9.72 -7.52 1.78
N PRO A 52 10.19 -6.85 0.72
CA PRO A 52 11.59 -6.41 0.62
C PRO A 52 11.93 -5.40 1.73
N PRO A 53 13.22 -5.27 2.11
CA PRO A 53 13.62 -4.26 3.08
C PRO A 53 13.33 -2.85 2.56
N LEU A 54 13.09 -1.92 3.48
CA LEU A 54 12.92 -0.50 3.15
C LEU A 54 14.24 0.12 2.70
N PRO A 55 14.20 1.09 1.75
CA PRO A 55 15.36 1.93 1.47
C PRO A 55 15.69 2.80 2.70
N PRO A 56 16.94 3.29 2.83
CA PRO A 56 17.28 4.25 3.88
C PRO A 56 16.55 5.58 3.65
N LEU A 57 16.11 6.20 4.75
CA LEU A 57 15.48 7.52 4.71
C LEU A 57 16.42 8.55 4.04
N PRO A 58 15.87 9.48 3.25
CA PRO A 58 16.67 10.50 2.58
C PRO A 58 17.25 11.48 3.60
N GLY A 59 18.46 11.96 3.35
CA GLY A 59 19.14 12.92 4.22
C GLY A 59 18.71 14.38 4.03
N GLN A 60 17.79 14.66 3.10
CA GLN A 60 17.30 16.01 2.79
C GLN A 60 15.79 15.98 2.54
N PRO A 61 15.04 17.01 2.96
CA PRO A 61 13.61 17.12 2.67
C PRO A 61 13.36 17.48 1.20
N ALA A 62 12.12 17.27 0.76
CA ALA A 62 11.64 17.71 -0.54
C ALA A 62 11.62 19.25 -0.60
N PRO A 63 11.92 19.85 -1.78
CA PRO A 63 11.72 21.27 -2.00
C PRO A 63 10.27 21.70 -1.72
N ARG A 64 10.11 22.85 -1.07
CA ARG A 64 8.81 23.48 -0.77
C ARG A 64 8.57 24.65 -1.73
N VAL A 65 7.35 24.76 -2.24
CA VAL A 65 6.90 25.81 -3.16
C VAL A 65 5.70 26.51 -2.52
N ASN A 66 5.82 27.82 -2.26
CA ASN A 66 4.80 28.59 -1.54
C ASN A 66 4.42 27.91 -0.20
N ASP A 67 5.43 27.72 0.64
CA ASP A 67 5.34 27.19 2.02
C ASP A 67 5.07 25.69 2.20
N GLY A 68 4.71 24.94 1.15
CA GLY A 68 4.50 23.50 1.23
C GLY A 68 5.11 22.70 0.08
N ALA A 69 5.40 21.42 0.31
CA ALA A 69 5.73 20.49 -0.76
C ALA A 69 4.49 20.19 -1.62
N THR A 70 4.70 20.03 -2.92
CA THR A 70 3.66 19.68 -3.91
C THR A 70 3.94 18.32 -4.51
N TYR A 71 3.00 17.84 -5.33
CA TYR A 71 3.18 16.64 -6.13
C TYR A 71 4.49 16.71 -6.94
N GLU A 72 4.70 17.81 -7.66
CA GLU A 72 5.84 17.94 -8.57
C GLU A 72 7.15 18.16 -7.80
N SER A 73 7.12 18.90 -6.70
CA SER A 73 8.34 19.23 -5.97
C SER A 73 8.91 18.04 -5.19
N ALA A 74 8.06 17.14 -4.69
CA ALA A 74 8.48 15.98 -3.92
C ALA A 74 8.68 14.70 -4.74
N LEU A 75 8.15 14.64 -5.97
CA LEU A 75 8.31 13.48 -6.84
C LEU A 75 9.77 13.05 -7.04
N PRO A 76 10.76 13.95 -7.26
CA PRO A 76 12.16 13.53 -7.39
C PRO A 76 12.71 12.82 -6.15
N LEU A 77 12.33 13.27 -4.95
CA LEU A 77 12.74 12.63 -3.70
C LEU A 77 12.10 11.25 -3.56
N ALA A 78 10.80 11.13 -3.85
CA ALA A 78 10.09 9.86 -3.79
C ALA A 78 10.63 8.86 -4.83
N GLN A 79 10.94 9.32 -6.04
CA GLN A 79 11.57 8.49 -7.07
C GLN A 79 12.96 8.02 -6.63
N GLY A 80 13.76 8.89 -6.01
CA GLY A 80 15.07 8.50 -5.45
C GLY A 80 14.96 7.41 -4.38
N GLN A 81 13.87 7.37 -3.61
CA GLN A 81 13.59 6.27 -2.67
C GLN A 81 13.24 4.97 -3.39
N ALA A 82 12.44 5.05 -4.45
CA ALA A 82 12.09 3.89 -5.28
C ALA A 82 13.34 3.31 -5.97
N ASP A 83 14.20 4.16 -6.52
CA ASP A 83 15.45 3.78 -7.19
C ASP A 83 16.43 3.11 -6.23
N ALA A 84 16.45 3.54 -4.96
CA ALA A 84 17.27 2.94 -3.90
C ALA A 84 16.69 1.64 -3.32
N TRP A 85 15.44 1.30 -3.65
CA TRP A 85 14.71 0.20 -3.04
C TRP A 85 14.80 -1.11 -3.84
N LEU A 86 14.27 -1.11 -5.06
CA LEU A 86 14.26 -2.27 -5.96
C LEU A 86 14.50 -1.83 -7.40
N PRO A 87 15.18 -2.66 -8.22
CA PRO A 87 15.30 -2.40 -9.65
C PRO A 87 13.92 -2.41 -10.30
N ASP A 88 13.78 -1.61 -11.36
CA ASP A 88 12.52 -1.46 -12.12
C ASP A 88 11.33 -0.98 -11.30
N ALA A 89 11.56 -0.33 -10.15
CA ALA A 89 10.51 0.34 -9.39
C ALA A 89 9.89 1.47 -10.21
N ARG A 90 8.56 1.42 -10.37
CA ARG A 90 7.79 2.37 -11.17
C ARG A 90 6.67 2.96 -10.34
N LEU A 91 6.38 4.24 -10.57
CA LEU A 91 5.25 4.90 -9.92
C LEU A 91 3.94 4.21 -10.34
N LEU A 92 3.20 3.73 -9.35
CA LEU A 92 1.87 3.13 -9.51
C LEU A 92 0.78 4.16 -9.25
N ASN A 93 0.92 4.93 -8.18
CA ASN A 93 -0.04 5.94 -7.76
C ASN A 93 0.67 7.09 -7.04
N ALA A 94 0.09 8.29 -7.13
CA ALA A 94 0.51 9.41 -6.32
C ALA A 94 -0.66 10.35 -6.03
N ALA A 95 -0.72 10.85 -4.81
CA ALA A 95 -1.78 11.75 -4.35
C ALA A 95 -1.23 12.84 -3.43
N MET A 96 -1.80 14.03 -3.55
CA MET A 96 -1.57 15.17 -2.66
C MET A 96 -2.81 15.39 -1.82
N GLN A 97 -2.69 15.19 -0.51
CA GLN A 97 -3.69 15.58 0.47
C GLN A 97 -3.42 17.00 0.97
N VAL A 98 -4.47 17.82 1.01
CA VAL A 98 -4.45 19.16 1.59
C VAL A 98 -5.39 19.16 2.79
N ASP A 99 -4.83 19.51 3.95
CA ASP A 99 -5.59 19.67 5.19
C ASP A 99 -5.91 21.16 5.32
N TRP A 100 -7.15 21.53 5.02
CA TRP A 100 -7.63 22.90 5.04
C TRP A 100 -7.88 23.40 6.46
N ASP A 101 -7.71 24.70 6.66
CA ASP A 101 -8.13 25.34 7.91
C ASP A 101 -9.65 25.21 8.11
N TRP A 102 -10.04 25.03 9.37
CA TRP A 102 -11.46 24.99 9.78
C TRP A 102 -12.15 26.35 9.65
N THR A 103 -11.38 27.44 9.55
CA THR A 103 -11.93 28.75 9.19
C THR A 103 -11.87 28.92 7.68
N VAL A 104 -13.02 28.84 7.01
CA VAL A 104 -13.09 29.01 5.56
C VAL A 104 -13.12 30.50 5.21
N PRO A 105 -12.15 31.01 4.41
CA PRO A 105 -12.11 32.43 4.08
C PRO A 105 -13.32 32.85 3.22
N GLU A 106 -13.72 34.12 3.36
CA GLU A 106 -14.74 34.74 2.51
C GLU A 106 -14.18 35.12 1.12
N THR A 107 -12.88 35.37 1.04
CA THR A 107 -12.19 35.70 -0.22
C THR A 107 -11.72 34.44 -0.94
N PRO A 108 -11.60 34.49 -2.28
CA PRO A 108 -11.03 33.38 -3.04
C PRO A 108 -9.64 33.00 -2.53
N VAL A 109 -9.44 31.69 -2.35
CA VAL A 109 -8.15 31.12 -1.95
C VAL A 109 -7.18 31.19 -3.14
N THR A 110 -5.99 31.75 -2.92
CA THR A 110 -4.95 31.89 -3.96
C THR A 110 -3.71 31.05 -3.68
N THR A 111 -3.59 30.46 -2.50
CA THR A 111 -2.50 29.58 -2.08
C THR A 111 -3.06 28.37 -1.34
N LEU A 112 -2.39 27.22 -1.46
CA LEU A 112 -2.75 26.04 -0.66
C LEU A 112 -2.12 26.14 0.72
N PRO A 113 -2.82 25.73 1.79
CA PRO A 113 -2.16 25.56 3.07
C PRO A 113 -1.05 24.50 2.95
N PRO A 114 0.04 24.63 3.72
CA PRO A 114 1.18 23.72 3.63
C PRO A 114 0.94 22.38 4.34
N THR A 115 -0.19 22.22 5.03
CA THR A 115 -0.55 21.03 5.82
C THR A 115 -1.13 19.90 4.96
N GLY A 116 -0.92 18.67 5.43
CA GLY A 116 -1.34 17.44 4.75
C GLY A 116 -0.16 16.61 4.28
N TRP A 117 -0.42 15.67 3.38
CA TRP A 117 0.52 14.60 3.03
C TRP A 117 0.63 14.42 1.52
N LEU A 118 1.80 14.01 1.06
CA LEU A 118 2.01 13.48 -0.28
C LEU A 118 2.26 11.98 -0.15
N THR A 119 1.49 11.18 -0.87
CA THR A 119 1.65 9.73 -0.89
C THR A 119 2.07 9.32 -2.29
N TYR A 120 3.19 8.59 -2.38
CA TYR A 120 3.67 7.97 -3.62
C TYR A 120 3.76 6.47 -3.40
N THR A 121 3.10 5.70 -4.25
CA THR A 121 3.16 4.24 -4.26
C THR A 121 3.94 3.81 -5.48
N PHE A 122 5.01 3.04 -5.27
CA PHE A 122 5.81 2.42 -6.30
C PHE A 122 5.54 0.92 -6.33
N ILE A 123 5.72 0.31 -7.50
CA ILE A 123 5.68 -1.14 -7.69
C ILE A 123 6.95 -1.61 -8.38
N ALA A 124 7.47 -2.76 -7.96
CA ALA A 124 8.63 -3.40 -8.57
C ALA A 124 8.42 -4.92 -8.66
N PRO A 125 9.02 -5.60 -9.64
CA PRO A 125 9.17 -7.05 -9.61
C PRO A 125 9.90 -7.48 -8.34
N TRP A 126 9.39 -8.51 -7.67
CA TRP A 126 10.04 -9.02 -6.47
C TRP A 126 9.84 -10.53 -6.34
N GLN A 127 10.94 -11.24 -6.11
CA GLN A 127 10.95 -12.69 -5.96
C GLN A 127 11.74 -13.07 -4.70
N PRO A 128 11.07 -13.28 -3.56
CA PRO A 128 11.73 -13.82 -2.39
C PRO A 128 12.12 -15.28 -2.62
N TRP A 129 13.22 -15.71 -1.99
CA TRP A 129 13.72 -17.08 -2.11
C TRP A 129 12.65 -18.10 -1.67
N GLY A 130 12.51 -19.19 -2.42
CA GLY A 130 11.55 -20.24 -2.13
C GLY A 130 10.09 -19.90 -2.43
N LYS A 131 9.78 -18.74 -3.06
CA LYS A 131 8.43 -18.40 -3.52
C LYS A 131 8.40 -18.14 -5.03
N PRO A 132 7.23 -18.28 -5.67
CA PRO A 132 7.03 -17.86 -7.06
C PRO A 132 7.37 -16.37 -7.25
N PRO A 133 7.75 -15.96 -8.47
CA PRO A 133 7.89 -14.54 -8.81
C PRO A 133 6.59 -13.78 -8.52
N GLY A 134 6.71 -12.60 -7.92
CA GLY A 134 5.60 -11.72 -7.61
C GLY A 134 5.97 -10.26 -7.84
N ALA A 135 5.39 -9.38 -7.04
CA ALA A 135 5.74 -7.97 -7.01
C ALA A 135 5.88 -7.50 -5.57
N ALA A 136 6.40 -6.30 -5.39
CA ALA A 136 6.32 -5.58 -4.14
C ALA A 136 5.83 -4.16 -4.41
N SER A 137 5.21 -3.53 -3.42
CA SER A 137 4.95 -2.10 -3.41
C SER A 137 5.75 -1.40 -2.30
N LEU A 138 6.13 -0.15 -2.56
CA LEU A 138 6.74 0.78 -1.62
C LEU A 138 5.85 2.01 -1.56
N ASP A 139 5.33 2.31 -0.38
CA ASP A 139 4.64 3.57 -0.11
C ASP A 139 5.62 4.54 0.54
N VAL A 140 5.69 5.76 0.02
CA VAL A 140 6.48 6.88 0.55
C VAL A 140 5.52 8.00 0.89
N ILE A 141 5.43 8.33 2.17
CA ILE A 141 4.58 9.41 2.68
C ILE A 141 5.47 10.56 3.11
N ILE A 142 5.23 11.72 2.52
CA ILE A 142 5.97 12.96 2.75
C ILE A 142 5.02 13.98 3.39
N ASP A 143 5.45 14.58 4.49
CA ASP A 143 4.73 15.70 5.09
C ASP A 143 4.85 16.94 4.20
N ARG A 144 3.73 17.60 3.90
CA ARG A 144 3.76 18.78 3.03
C ARG A 144 4.41 19.98 3.70
N LEU A 145 4.31 20.10 5.03
CA LEU A 145 4.79 21.28 5.74
C LEU A 145 6.32 21.32 5.83
N SER A 146 6.94 20.18 6.18
CA SER A 146 8.38 20.01 6.30
C SER A 146 9.05 19.54 5.01
N GLY A 147 8.33 18.82 4.15
CA GLY A 147 8.90 18.10 3.01
C GLY A 147 9.64 16.81 3.40
N GLU A 148 9.59 16.39 4.67
CA GLU A 148 10.29 15.19 5.14
C GLU A 148 9.51 13.91 4.83
N VAL A 149 10.23 12.81 4.59
CA VAL A 149 9.63 11.46 4.57
C VAL A 149 9.30 11.08 5.99
N VAL A 150 8.01 11.07 6.33
CA VAL A 150 7.54 10.73 7.67
C VAL A 150 7.25 9.26 7.84
N ARG A 151 7.00 8.55 6.73
CA ARG A 151 6.66 7.12 6.76
C ARG A 151 7.00 6.46 5.43
N GLN A 152 7.46 5.22 5.55
CA GLN A 152 7.63 4.31 4.42
C GLN A 152 7.07 2.94 4.80
N ASP A 153 6.36 2.30 3.89
CA ASP A 153 5.85 0.95 4.07
C ASP A 153 6.18 0.11 2.84
N THR A 154 6.41 -1.18 3.03
CA THR A 154 6.53 -2.13 1.92
C THR A 154 5.58 -3.28 2.08
N LEU A 155 5.09 -3.78 0.95
CA LEU A 155 4.22 -4.95 0.91
C LEU A 155 4.64 -5.85 -0.23
N GLY A 156 4.78 -7.15 0.04
CA GLY A 156 4.96 -8.16 -0.99
C GLY A 156 3.62 -8.68 -1.52
N TRP A 157 3.55 -8.90 -2.82
CA TRP A 157 2.40 -9.41 -3.55
C TRP A 157 2.72 -10.77 -4.15
N ALA A 158 1.85 -11.75 -3.93
CA ALA A 158 1.98 -13.08 -4.56
C ALA A 158 1.78 -13.02 -6.09
N THR A 159 1.02 -12.03 -6.57
CA THR A 159 0.80 -11.76 -7.98
C THR A 159 0.91 -10.27 -8.20
N SER A 160 1.62 -9.85 -9.25
CA SER A 160 1.73 -8.44 -9.59
C SER A 160 0.32 -7.89 -9.91
N PRO A 161 -0.14 -6.80 -9.26
CA PRO A 161 -1.36 -6.14 -9.69
C PRO A 161 -1.22 -5.64 -11.12
N GLU A 162 -2.34 -5.46 -11.82
CA GLU A 162 -2.32 -4.82 -13.13
C GLU A 162 -1.73 -3.41 -12.97
N TRP A 163 -0.55 -3.23 -13.55
CA TRP A 163 0.12 -1.93 -13.57
C TRP A 163 -0.15 -1.23 -14.89
N ARG A 164 -0.31 0.09 -14.80
CA ARG A 164 -0.42 0.98 -15.95
C ARG A 164 0.57 2.10 -15.75
N GLU A 165 1.15 2.56 -16.86
CA GLU A 165 2.07 3.68 -16.84
C GLU A 165 1.47 4.90 -16.14
N PRO A 166 2.29 5.62 -15.34
CA PRO A 166 1.85 6.85 -14.71
C PRO A 166 1.42 7.86 -15.80
N PRO A 167 0.48 8.76 -15.49
CA PRO A 167 0.09 9.81 -16.42
C PRO A 167 1.33 10.62 -16.83
N PRO A 168 1.45 11.05 -18.11
CA PRO A 168 2.53 11.94 -18.51
C PRO A 168 2.38 13.29 -17.78
N PRO A 169 3.42 14.15 -17.76
CA PRO A 169 3.34 15.44 -17.11
C PRO A 169 2.15 16.28 -17.61
N ALA A 170 1.39 16.85 -16.69
CA ALA A 170 0.26 17.74 -16.98
C ALA A 170 0.75 19.17 -17.28
N ALA A 171 0.00 19.92 -18.09
CA ALA A 171 0.32 21.34 -18.36
C ALA A 171 0.01 22.25 -17.16
N ILE A 172 -1.04 21.93 -16.40
CA ILE A 172 -1.29 22.54 -15.09
C ILE A 172 -0.82 21.61 -13.97
N ASN A 173 -0.15 22.19 -12.97
CA ASN A 173 0.37 21.42 -11.83
C ASN A 173 -0.73 21.12 -10.79
N SER A 174 -0.41 20.27 -9.80
CA SER A 174 -1.34 19.84 -8.76
C SER A 174 -1.89 21.05 -7.99
N THR A 175 -1.05 22.04 -7.69
CA THR A 175 -1.45 23.27 -6.98
C THR A 175 -2.50 24.06 -7.76
N GLN A 176 -2.28 24.29 -9.05
CA GLN A 176 -3.22 24.97 -9.93
C GLN A 176 -4.53 24.19 -10.06
N ALA A 177 -4.46 22.86 -10.16
CA ALA A 177 -5.65 22.01 -10.20
C ALA A 177 -6.47 22.11 -8.91
N THR A 178 -5.84 22.00 -7.74
CA THR A 178 -6.52 22.11 -6.45
C THR A 178 -7.15 23.50 -6.24
N LEU A 179 -6.45 24.59 -6.58
CA LEU A 179 -6.99 25.95 -6.47
C LEU A 179 -8.18 26.19 -7.42
N ARG A 180 -8.15 25.59 -8.61
CA ARG A 180 -9.30 25.62 -9.53
C ARG A 180 -10.49 24.83 -8.99
N ALA A 181 -10.24 23.70 -8.33
CA ALA A 181 -11.29 22.93 -7.66
C ALA A 181 -11.90 23.70 -6.47
N GLU A 182 -11.09 24.41 -5.69
CA GLU A 182 -11.57 25.33 -4.64
C GLU A 182 -12.54 26.36 -5.23
N ALA A 183 -12.14 27.02 -6.32
CA ALA A 183 -12.93 28.04 -7.00
C ALA A 183 -14.22 27.47 -7.64
N ALA A 184 -14.19 26.21 -8.11
CA ALA A 184 -15.34 25.56 -8.75
C ALA A 184 -16.44 25.11 -7.78
N GLY A 185 -16.13 24.99 -6.48
CA GLY A 185 -17.11 24.57 -5.48
C GLY A 185 -16.51 24.10 -4.16
N GLY A 186 -15.21 23.81 -4.10
CA GLY A 186 -14.54 23.35 -2.89
C GLY A 186 -14.75 24.30 -1.71
N THR A 187 -14.53 25.61 -1.88
CA THR A 187 -14.71 26.57 -0.79
C THR A 187 -16.14 26.59 -0.25
N ALA A 188 -17.16 26.54 -1.13
CA ALA A 188 -18.56 26.49 -0.73
C ALA A 188 -18.88 25.19 0.04
N PHE A 189 -18.42 24.06 -0.49
CA PHE A 189 -18.59 22.74 0.12
C PHE A 189 -18.03 22.67 1.55
N ARG A 190 -16.80 23.18 1.74
CA ARG A 190 -16.15 23.23 3.05
C ARG A 190 -16.87 24.17 4.01
N ARG A 191 -17.37 25.31 3.52
CA ARG A 191 -18.06 26.32 4.35
C ARG A 191 -19.34 25.78 5.02
N GLU A 192 -20.02 24.83 4.39
CA GLU A 192 -21.22 24.22 4.98
C GLU A 192 -20.94 23.50 6.31
N CYS A 193 -19.81 22.78 6.42
CA CYS A 193 -19.38 22.06 7.63
C CYS A 193 -17.85 22.01 7.72
N PRO A 194 -17.18 23.09 8.16
CA PRO A 194 -15.72 23.17 8.08
C PRO A 194 -15.00 22.05 8.83
N ASP A 195 -15.48 21.70 10.03
CA ASP A 195 -14.86 20.65 10.86
C ASP A 195 -14.95 19.25 10.22
N LEU A 196 -15.93 19.02 9.34
CA LEU A 196 -16.19 17.73 8.72
C LEU A 196 -15.67 17.63 7.29
N ARG A 197 -15.46 18.77 6.63
CA ARG A 197 -15.13 18.86 5.20
C ARG A 197 -13.80 19.57 4.96
N HIS A 198 -12.83 19.41 5.85
CA HIS A 198 -11.53 20.10 5.79
C HIS A 198 -10.45 19.34 5.00
N LEU A 199 -10.74 18.18 4.41
CA LEU A 199 -9.74 17.37 3.71
C LEU A 199 -10.03 17.35 2.22
N SER A 200 -8.98 17.51 1.41
CA SER A 200 -9.05 17.24 -0.02
C SER A 200 -7.87 16.42 -0.51
N ARG A 201 -8.08 15.61 -1.55
CA ARG A 201 -7.06 14.78 -2.19
C ARG A 201 -7.05 15.05 -3.69
N THR A 202 -5.87 15.35 -4.21
CA THR A 202 -5.62 15.64 -5.62
C THR A 202 -4.71 14.57 -6.20
N PHE A 203 -5.11 13.92 -7.29
CA PHE A 203 -4.29 12.93 -7.98
C PHE A 203 -4.51 12.98 -9.49
N PRO A 204 -3.48 12.66 -10.31
CA PRO A 204 -3.58 12.69 -11.75
C PRO A 204 -4.20 11.40 -12.29
N VAL A 205 -4.95 11.51 -13.39
CA VAL A 205 -5.56 10.40 -14.11
C VAL A 205 -5.18 10.51 -15.59
N ALA A 206 -4.54 9.45 -16.11
CA ALA A 206 -4.12 9.39 -17.51
C ALA A 206 -5.32 9.31 -18.47
N ALA A 207 -5.15 9.83 -19.69
CA ALA A 207 -6.13 9.67 -20.75
C ALA A 207 -6.43 8.19 -21.06
N GLY A 208 -7.66 7.90 -21.48
CA GLY A 208 -8.09 6.53 -21.80
C GLY A 208 -8.38 5.64 -20.57
N ARG A 209 -8.19 6.15 -19.34
CA ARG A 209 -8.65 5.47 -18.12
C ARG A 209 -10.13 5.71 -17.82
N THR A 210 -10.67 6.83 -18.31
CA THR A 210 -12.08 7.21 -18.21
C THR A 210 -12.51 7.81 -19.56
N GLU A 211 -13.76 8.26 -19.66
CA GLU A 211 -14.27 9.03 -20.82
C GLU A 211 -13.62 10.41 -20.99
N TRP A 212 -12.88 10.86 -19.97
CA TRP A 212 -12.23 12.17 -19.94
C TRP A 212 -10.82 12.10 -20.54
N PRO A 213 -10.29 13.23 -21.08
CA PRO A 213 -8.86 13.34 -21.39
C PRO A 213 -8.03 13.20 -20.11
N GLN A 214 -6.70 13.33 -20.21
CA GLN A 214 -5.88 13.42 -19.00
C GLN A 214 -6.44 14.52 -18.08
N ASN A 215 -6.68 14.16 -16.83
CA ASN A 215 -7.36 15.03 -15.88
C ASN A 215 -6.80 14.89 -14.48
N TRP A 216 -6.93 15.95 -13.70
CA TRP A 216 -6.80 15.92 -12.26
C TRP A 216 -8.15 15.57 -11.66
N VAL A 217 -8.12 14.70 -10.65
CA VAL A 217 -9.26 14.43 -9.79
C VAL A 217 -8.98 15.03 -8.43
N ILE A 218 -9.89 15.88 -7.98
CA ILE A 218 -9.87 16.49 -6.66
C ILE A 218 -11.10 15.98 -5.91
N ILE A 219 -10.88 15.27 -4.81
CA ILE A 219 -11.94 14.77 -3.94
C ILE A 219 -11.86 15.56 -2.64
N TYR A 220 -12.97 16.13 -2.21
CA TYR A 220 -13.18 16.60 -0.86
C TYR A 220 -13.89 15.52 -0.06
N GLU A 221 -13.38 15.26 1.13
CA GLU A 221 -13.93 14.24 2.01
C GLU A 221 -14.94 14.85 2.98
N ASP A 222 -15.92 14.04 3.38
CA ASP A 222 -16.73 14.29 4.56
C ASP A 222 -16.39 13.23 5.60
N THR A 223 -15.83 13.64 6.74
CA THR A 223 -15.26 12.70 7.74
C THR A 223 -16.30 11.75 8.33
N ARG A 224 -17.60 12.04 8.16
CA ARG A 224 -18.71 11.17 8.57
C ARG A 224 -18.86 9.94 7.68
N VAL A 225 -18.45 10.02 6.41
CA VAL A 225 -18.65 8.96 5.39
C VAL A 225 -17.34 8.68 4.65
N ARG A 226 -16.43 7.95 5.32
CA ARG A 226 -15.05 7.71 4.83
C ARG A 226 -14.94 7.03 3.46
N GLU A 227 -15.97 6.29 3.03
CA GLU A 227 -15.95 5.56 1.74
C GLU A 227 -16.64 6.33 0.61
N GLN A 228 -17.22 7.51 0.92
CA GLN A 228 -17.95 8.32 -0.05
C GLN A 228 -17.18 9.59 -0.37
N GLN A 229 -17.16 9.95 -1.65
CA GLN A 229 -16.62 11.22 -2.10
C GLN A 229 -17.62 12.31 -1.73
N GLY A 230 -17.22 13.27 -0.90
CA GLY A 230 -18.12 14.35 -0.48
C GLY A 230 -18.42 15.29 -1.66
N LEU A 231 -17.35 15.82 -2.25
CA LEU A 231 -17.37 16.55 -3.52
C LEU A 231 -16.24 16.04 -4.40
N LEU A 232 -16.53 15.72 -5.65
CA LEU A 232 -15.55 15.38 -6.67
C LEU A 232 -15.54 16.48 -7.73
N VAL A 233 -14.34 16.95 -8.09
CA VAL A 233 -14.09 17.87 -9.19
C VAL A 233 -13.08 17.24 -10.13
N ARG A 234 -13.40 17.19 -11.43
CA ARG A 234 -12.46 16.80 -12.48
C ARG A 234 -12.01 18.02 -13.26
N ILE A 235 -10.73 18.12 -13.50
CA ILE A 235 -10.13 19.25 -14.21
C ILE A 235 -9.24 18.73 -15.31
N ASN A 236 -9.45 19.20 -16.53
CA ASN A 236 -8.59 18.88 -17.67
C ASN A 236 -7.13 19.27 -17.35
N ALA A 237 -6.21 18.32 -17.45
CA ALA A 237 -4.82 18.49 -17.06
C ALA A 237 -4.03 19.42 -17.99
N ASP A 238 -4.52 19.64 -19.22
CA ASP A 238 -3.90 20.50 -20.22
C ASP A 238 -4.45 21.93 -20.17
N THR A 239 -5.77 22.07 -20.06
CA THR A 239 -6.44 23.38 -20.18
C THR A 239 -6.82 24.00 -18.84
N GLY A 240 -6.90 23.19 -17.78
CA GLY A 240 -7.44 23.60 -16.49
C GLY A 240 -8.95 23.86 -16.50
N ALA A 241 -9.68 23.43 -17.54
CA ALA A 241 -11.13 23.50 -17.58
C ALA A 241 -11.76 22.47 -16.63
N VAL A 242 -12.80 22.87 -15.89
CA VAL A 242 -13.60 21.95 -15.08
C VAL A 242 -14.41 21.07 -16.03
N LEU A 243 -14.23 19.75 -15.92
CA LEU A 243 -14.90 18.74 -16.72
C LEU A 243 -16.15 18.22 -16.03
N GLU A 244 -16.08 18.03 -14.72
CA GLU A 244 -17.15 17.46 -13.90
C GLU A 244 -17.10 18.06 -12.50
N THR A 245 -18.27 18.24 -11.90
CA THR A 245 -18.43 18.52 -10.47
C THR A 245 -19.60 17.68 -9.96
N ARG A 246 -19.36 16.83 -8.95
CA ARG A 246 -20.35 15.93 -8.37
C ARG A 246 -20.29 16.00 -6.85
N GLN A 247 -21.41 16.27 -6.20
CA GLN A 247 -21.52 16.33 -4.75
C GLN A 247 -22.44 15.22 -4.25
N ASP A 248 -21.90 14.34 -3.42
CA ASP A 248 -22.62 13.20 -2.86
C ASP A 248 -22.67 13.24 -1.31
N ALA A 249 -22.12 14.30 -0.68
CA ALA A 249 -22.07 14.42 0.77
C ALA A 249 -23.47 14.59 1.41
N PRO A 250 -23.67 14.04 2.62
CA PRO A 250 -24.89 14.31 3.39
C PRO A 250 -24.95 15.78 3.82
N ALA A 251 -26.18 16.26 4.02
CA ALA A 251 -26.44 17.60 4.54
C ALA A 251 -25.70 17.85 5.87
N CYS A 252 -25.33 19.09 6.10
CA CYS A 252 -24.74 19.53 7.34
C CYS A 252 -25.76 19.51 8.48
N PRO A 253 -25.38 19.10 9.71
CA PRO A 253 -26.28 19.23 10.84
C PRO A 253 -26.63 20.71 11.02
N GLU A 254 -27.90 20.98 11.32
CA GLU A 254 -28.31 22.32 11.71
C GLU A 254 -27.49 22.76 12.93
N THR A 255 -26.90 23.95 12.85
CA THR A 255 -26.20 24.52 14.00
C THR A 255 -27.24 24.77 15.10
N PRO A 256 -27.01 24.28 16.34
CA PRO A 256 -27.96 24.44 17.44
C PRO A 256 -28.18 25.90 17.84
#